data_AF-A0A5P8W7Y5-F1
#
_entry.id   AF-A0A5P8W7Y5-F1
#
_cell.length_a   1.000
_cell.length_b   1.000
_cell.length_c   1.000
_cell.angle_alpha   90.00
_cell.angle_beta   90.00
_cell.angle_gamma   90.00
#
_symmetry.space_group_name_H-M   'P 1'
#
loop_
_entity.id
_entity.type
_entity.pdbx_description
1 polymer ?
#
loop_
_entity_poly.entity_id
_entity_poly.type
_entity_poly.pdbx_seq_one_letter_code
_entity_poly.pdbx_strand_id
1 'polypeptide(L)'
;MPRFTVPPNFAGTVGDDTIVGEDLNKFPAIGIDILTGGFIYTDSGKDTFKGNGTGGNGDIDGEGQGSGGNGGTGTGISNSGKLNVGLGDDTIAGTGEGGIGGDGRVGGNGEFGIGISNTGQLDTGDGNDTITGIGIGGIGGDGIVSGGDGAGTGISNNGSLNTGDGNDTITGTGTGGNYYIGGSYGANGTGISNTGELDTGDGKDTIKGTGTIAGSYDDGTGISNSKKLDTGDREDTIIGTVTIAGFNVDGSGIQNVKGATITTGLGNDTITGSGNALEGQSIIVIGISNDGVIDTGNGCDIFTGQATAKFDDGTAYGIYGEGTIKTGDGNDKITATSTINEVQQKVTIGGGINIDLGTGNDYFKGFGTGTVDGGKGFDTLDFSAFNRSELTFSGVISGNALNPANISFNNNGNVITLTTTGFENFIFADGSLSYSTLV
;
A
#
# COMPACT_ATOMS: atom_id res chain seq x y z
N MET A 1 1.92 27.54 15.87
CA MET A 1 0.82 28.55 15.69
C MET A 1 -0.48 27.87 16.11
N PRO A 2 -1.56 28.54 16.55
CA PRO A 2 -2.83 27.86 16.72
C PRO A 2 -3.32 27.29 15.38
N ARG A 3 -4.20 26.27 15.44
CA ARG A 3 -4.93 25.69 14.30
C ARG A 3 -5.29 26.75 13.25
N PHE A 4 -4.94 26.47 12.01
CA PHE A 4 -5.34 27.30 10.87
C PHE A 4 -6.63 26.74 10.27
N THR A 5 -7.70 27.53 10.23
CA THR A 5 -9.01 27.10 9.71
C THR A 5 -9.47 27.99 8.57
N VAL A 6 -9.95 27.36 7.50
CA VAL A 6 -10.49 28.01 6.30
C VAL A 6 -11.92 27.54 6.11
N PRO A 7 -12.93 28.42 5.96
CA PRO A 7 -12.84 29.88 5.79
C PRO A 7 -12.45 30.69 7.05
N PRO A 8 -11.95 31.94 6.88
CA PRO A 8 -11.92 32.69 5.61
C PRO A 8 -10.92 32.13 4.59
N ASN A 9 -11.28 32.24 3.31
CA ASN A 9 -10.49 31.73 2.19
C ASN A 9 -9.12 32.40 2.12
N PHE A 10 -8.12 31.63 1.67
CA PHE A 10 -6.77 32.12 1.48
C PHE A 10 -6.44 32.20 -0.01
N ALA A 11 -5.93 33.34 -0.43
CA ALA A 11 -5.33 33.54 -1.74
C ALA A 11 -3.88 33.97 -1.51
N GLY A 12 -2.95 33.18 -2.03
CA GLY A 12 -1.52 33.40 -1.99
C GLY A 12 -1.05 34.46 -2.97
N THR A 13 0.24 34.47 -3.21
CA THR A 13 0.94 35.38 -4.11
C THR A 13 1.60 34.61 -5.25
N VAL A 14 2.11 35.32 -6.26
CA VAL A 14 2.86 34.69 -7.38
C VAL A 14 4.28 34.23 -7.02
N GLY A 15 4.59 34.12 -5.73
CA GLY A 15 5.87 33.63 -5.24
C GLY A 15 5.67 32.83 -3.97
N ASP A 16 6.74 32.21 -3.49
CA ASP A 16 6.71 31.21 -2.43
C ASP A 16 5.84 31.61 -1.23
N ASP A 17 4.74 30.90 -1.05
CA ASP A 17 3.86 30.98 0.09
C ASP A 17 4.18 29.90 1.13
N THR A 18 3.91 30.20 2.39
CA THR A 18 4.07 29.22 3.47
C THR A 18 2.94 29.31 4.46
N ILE A 19 2.18 28.23 4.59
CA ILE A 19 1.11 28.08 5.58
C ILE A 19 1.50 27.02 6.58
N VAL A 20 1.52 27.39 7.86
CA VAL A 20 1.81 26.47 8.96
C VAL A 20 0.67 26.51 9.96
N GLY A 21 0.05 25.36 10.19
CA GLY A 21 -0.99 25.15 11.18
C GLY A 21 -0.55 24.11 12.22
N GLU A 22 -0.83 24.37 13.49
CA GLU A 22 -0.45 23.47 14.58
C GLU A 22 -1.52 23.47 15.67
N ASP A 23 -1.89 22.28 16.13
CA ASP A 23 -2.83 22.14 17.24
C ASP A 23 -2.38 20.97 18.11
N LEU A 24 -2.06 21.26 19.37
CA LEU A 24 -1.42 20.29 20.26
C LEU A 24 -2.27 20.08 21.50
N ASN A 25 -2.35 18.83 21.92
CA ASN A 25 -3.01 18.38 23.14
C ASN A 25 -4.50 18.77 23.22
N LYS A 26 -5.24 18.60 22.11
CA LYS A 26 -6.68 18.92 22.03
C LYS A 26 -7.54 17.72 21.61
N PHE A 27 -8.85 17.91 21.74
CA PHE A 27 -9.89 16.91 21.44
C PHE A 27 -10.96 17.51 20.50
N PRO A 28 -10.87 17.35 19.17
CA PRO A 28 -9.73 16.84 18.39
C PRO A 28 -8.67 17.93 18.14
N ALA A 29 -7.46 17.51 17.76
CA ALA A 29 -6.36 18.38 17.37
C ALA A 29 -6.15 18.37 15.85
N ILE A 30 -6.26 19.52 15.19
CA ILE A 30 -6.04 19.63 13.73
C ILE A 30 -5.09 20.78 13.42
N GLY A 31 -3.99 20.51 12.69
CA GLY A 31 -3.03 21.54 12.30
C GLY A 31 -3.62 22.56 11.31
N ILE A 32 -3.95 22.09 10.11
CA ILE A 32 -4.64 22.86 9.06
C ILE A 32 -6.00 22.23 8.79
N ASP A 33 -7.07 23.03 8.79
CA ASP A 33 -8.44 22.59 8.62
C ASP A 33 -9.14 23.41 7.52
N ILE A 34 -9.28 22.82 6.33
CA ILE A 34 -9.95 23.40 5.18
C ILE A 34 -11.36 22.82 5.12
N LEU A 35 -12.32 23.57 5.62
CA LEU A 35 -13.72 23.16 5.73
C LEU A 35 -14.42 23.21 4.37
N THR A 36 -15.55 22.51 4.25
CA THR A 36 -16.41 22.57 3.08
C THR A 36 -16.80 24.01 2.73
N GLY A 37 -16.58 24.39 1.46
CA GLY A 37 -16.77 25.77 0.97
C GLY A 37 -15.58 26.70 1.24
N GLY A 38 -14.61 26.26 2.04
CA GLY A 38 -13.31 26.87 2.18
C GLY A 38 -12.41 26.59 0.98
N PHE A 39 -11.59 27.57 0.59
CA PHE A 39 -10.58 27.38 -0.44
C PHE A 39 -9.23 28.02 -0.05
N ILE A 40 -8.16 27.35 -0.44
CA ILE A 40 -6.79 27.87 -0.49
C ILE A 40 -6.30 27.77 -1.95
N TYR A 41 -5.69 28.85 -2.45
CA TYR A 41 -5.08 28.94 -3.78
C TYR A 41 -3.79 29.75 -3.73
N THR A 42 -2.63 29.22 -4.14
CA THR A 42 -1.33 29.95 -4.11
C THR A 42 -0.75 30.33 -5.49
N ASP A 43 -1.49 30.14 -6.59
CA ASP A 43 -1.14 30.58 -7.96
C ASP A 43 0.18 30.01 -8.49
N SER A 44 1.34 30.52 -8.06
CA SER A 44 2.66 30.02 -8.47
C SER A 44 3.72 30.27 -7.40
N GLY A 45 4.69 29.37 -7.25
CA GLY A 45 5.76 29.54 -6.28
C GLY A 45 6.45 28.22 -5.99
N LYS A 46 7.23 28.19 -4.91
CA LYS A 46 7.57 26.94 -4.22
C LYS A 46 6.86 26.95 -2.89
N ASP A 47 5.60 26.59 -2.92
CA ASP A 47 4.68 26.78 -1.82
C ASP A 47 4.79 25.65 -0.81
N THR A 48 4.61 25.97 0.47
CA THR A 48 4.75 25.01 1.55
C THR A 48 3.56 25.04 2.51
N PHE A 49 2.93 23.90 2.67
CA PHE A 49 1.82 23.69 3.60
C PHE A 49 2.23 22.68 4.66
N LYS A 50 2.23 23.08 5.93
CA LYS A 50 2.60 22.21 7.04
C LYS A 50 1.53 22.20 8.12
N GLY A 51 0.89 21.05 8.31
CA GLY A 51 -0.08 20.82 9.37
C GLY A 51 0.43 19.83 10.42
N ASN A 52 0.37 20.20 11.71
CA ASN A 52 0.66 19.30 12.81
C ASN A 52 -0.52 19.22 13.79
N GLY A 53 -1.05 18.02 14.05
CA GLY A 53 -2.12 17.79 15.01
C GLY A 53 -1.75 16.69 16.01
N THR A 54 -1.64 17.03 17.29
CA THR A 54 -1.37 16.06 18.37
C THR A 54 -2.56 15.98 19.31
N GLY A 55 -3.17 14.80 19.41
CA GLY A 55 -4.30 14.53 20.29
C GLY A 55 -3.97 14.77 21.77
N GLY A 56 -4.97 15.21 22.54
CA GLY A 56 -4.83 15.36 24.00
C GLY A 56 -4.77 14.03 24.73
N ASN A 57 -4.27 14.05 25.97
CA ASN A 57 -4.24 12.86 26.83
C ASN A 57 -5.53 12.75 27.62
N GLY A 58 -6.08 11.54 27.70
CA GLY A 58 -7.24 11.23 28.51
C GLY A 58 -6.99 11.47 29.99
N ASP A 59 -8.05 11.85 30.70
CA ASP A 59 -8.00 12.07 32.14
C ASP A 59 -7.72 10.76 32.90
N ILE A 60 -6.85 10.84 33.91
CA ILE A 60 -6.58 9.73 34.83
C ILE A 60 -7.69 9.70 35.89
N ASP A 61 -8.28 8.53 36.14
CA ASP A 61 -9.17 8.37 37.28
C ASP A 61 -8.35 8.23 38.57
N GLY A 62 -8.24 9.33 39.32
CA GLY A 62 -7.41 9.43 40.53
C GLY A 62 -7.78 8.50 41.69
N GLU A 63 -8.94 7.83 41.63
CA GLU A 63 -9.37 6.87 42.65
C GLU A 63 -9.19 5.40 42.25
N GLY A 64 -8.75 5.11 41.01
CA GLY A 64 -8.46 3.75 40.53
C GLY A 64 -9.68 2.82 40.48
N GLN A 65 -10.90 3.37 40.50
CA GLN A 65 -12.16 2.59 40.52
C GLN A 65 -12.93 2.69 39.18
N GLY A 66 -12.68 3.75 38.40
CA GLY A 66 -13.33 4.09 37.15
C GLY A 66 -12.47 3.84 35.90
N SER A 67 -13.03 4.18 34.74
CA SER A 67 -12.35 4.11 33.45
C SER A 67 -11.51 5.37 33.23
N GLY A 68 -10.30 5.21 32.69
CA GLY A 68 -9.53 6.34 32.20
C GLY A 68 -10.21 6.99 30.99
N GLY A 69 -9.98 8.28 30.79
CA GLY A 69 -10.49 9.01 29.62
C GLY A 69 -9.77 8.58 28.35
N ASN A 70 -10.41 8.68 27.19
CA ASN A 70 -9.71 8.44 25.92
C ASN A 70 -8.75 9.60 25.60
N GLY A 71 -7.70 9.27 24.85
CA GLY A 71 -6.87 10.25 24.14
C GLY A 71 -7.66 10.98 23.06
N GLY A 72 -7.03 11.97 22.43
CA GLY A 72 -7.61 12.76 21.35
C GLY A 72 -7.14 12.25 19.98
N THR A 73 -7.93 12.49 18.94
CA THR A 73 -7.45 12.31 17.57
C THR A 73 -6.52 13.46 17.17
N GLY A 74 -5.39 13.15 16.55
CA GLY A 74 -4.50 14.11 15.90
C GLY A 74 -4.62 14.06 14.37
N THR A 75 -4.79 15.20 13.73
CA THR A 75 -4.81 15.34 12.27
C THR A 75 -3.87 16.45 11.81
N GLY A 76 -2.92 16.15 10.93
CA GLY A 76 -2.02 17.16 10.39
C GLY A 76 -2.76 18.16 9.52
N ILE A 77 -3.28 17.68 8.40
CA ILE A 77 -4.10 18.45 7.46
C ILE A 77 -5.44 17.75 7.26
N SER A 78 -6.53 18.47 7.51
CA SER A 78 -7.89 18.05 7.15
C SER A 78 -8.38 18.93 6.00
N ASN A 79 -8.69 18.32 4.86
CA ASN A 79 -9.22 19.00 3.70
C ASN A 79 -10.57 18.41 3.30
N SER A 80 -11.64 19.16 3.54
CA SER A 80 -13.00 18.92 3.07
C SER A 80 -13.50 20.00 2.11
N GLY A 81 -12.63 20.96 1.77
CA GLY A 81 -12.86 22.04 0.83
C GLY A 81 -11.99 21.87 -0.42
N LYS A 82 -11.32 22.96 -0.83
CA LYS A 82 -10.38 22.96 -1.96
C LYS A 82 -9.01 23.50 -1.53
N LEU A 83 -7.97 22.73 -1.78
CA LEU A 83 -6.57 23.13 -1.69
C LEU A 83 -5.97 23.02 -3.09
N ASN A 84 -5.53 24.14 -3.67
CA ASN A 84 -4.80 24.16 -4.93
C ASN A 84 -3.51 24.97 -4.72
N VAL A 85 -2.33 24.40 -4.96
CA VAL A 85 -1.06 25.10 -4.72
C VAL A 85 -0.44 25.75 -5.97
N GLY A 86 -0.77 25.26 -7.16
CA GLY A 86 -0.70 26.05 -8.38
C GLY A 86 0.44 25.60 -9.27
N LEU A 87 1.36 26.49 -9.64
CA LEU A 87 2.54 26.14 -10.44
C LEU A 87 3.80 26.17 -9.60
N GLY A 88 4.68 25.20 -9.79
CA GLY A 88 6.02 25.16 -9.24
C GLY A 88 6.25 23.95 -8.34
N ASP A 89 7.44 23.85 -7.74
CA ASP A 89 7.79 22.66 -6.95
C ASP A 89 7.28 22.84 -5.51
N ASP A 90 6.07 22.37 -5.24
CA ASP A 90 5.34 22.59 -3.99
C ASP A 90 5.49 21.45 -2.99
N THR A 91 5.20 21.75 -1.73
CA THR A 91 5.28 20.77 -0.63
C THR A 91 4.06 20.85 0.28
N ILE A 92 3.37 19.72 0.46
CA ILE A 92 2.28 19.55 1.42
C ILE A 92 2.68 18.48 2.43
N ALA A 93 2.79 18.85 3.71
CA ALA A 93 3.22 17.97 4.78
C ALA A 93 2.21 17.97 5.94
N GLY A 94 1.62 16.82 6.24
CA GLY A 94 0.72 16.61 7.37
C GLY A 94 1.27 15.60 8.37
N THR A 95 1.29 15.95 9.65
CA THR A 95 1.60 15.03 10.75
C THR A 95 0.44 14.99 11.74
N GLY A 96 -0.14 13.81 11.96
CA GLY A 96 -1.18 13.58 12.95
C GLY A 96 -0.76 12.51 13.94
N GLU A 97 -0.83 12.83 15.23
CA GLU A 97 -0.48 11.94 16.33
C GLU A 97 -1.69 11.77 17.26
N GLY A 98 -2.13 10.54 17.46
CA GLY A 98 -3.17 10.22 18.45
C GLY A 98 -2.68 10.51 19.88
N GLY A 99 -3.63 10.74 20.77
CA GLY A 99 -3.35 11.03 22.17
C GLY A 99 -2.98 9.79 22.98
N ILE A 100 -2.74 9.99 24.28
CA ILE A 100 -2.56 8.88 25.21
C ILE A 100 -3.86 8.68 25.98
N GLY A 101 -4.37 7.45 26.04
CA GLY A 101 -5.47 7.11 26.93
C GLY A 101 -5.10 7.33 28.39
N GLY A 102 -6.04 7.81 29.19
CA GLY A 102 -5.87 7.96 30.63
C GLY A 102 -5.83 6.60 31.33
N ASP A 103 -5.11 6.56 32.45
CA ASP A 103 -5.03 5.36 33.28
C ASP A 103 -6.30 5.20 34.14
N GLY A 104 -6.68 3.96 34.38
CA GLY A 104 -7.83 3.64 35.23
C GLY A 104 -7.92 2.15 35.54
N ARG A 105 -9.05 1.72 36.11
CA ARG A 105 -9.34 0.28 36.21
C ARG A 105 -9.48 -0.35 34.82
N VAL A 106 -10.07 0.40 33.90
CA VAL A 106 -10.07 0.16 32.46
C VAL A 106 -9.36 1.36 31.84
N GLY A 107 -8.25 1.13 31.14
CA GLY A 107 -7.52 2.19 30.47
C GLY A 107 -8.33 2.81 29.33
N GLY A 108 -8.13 4.10 29.08
CA GLY A 108 -8.74 4.78 27.93
C GLY A 108 -8.02 4.47 26.62
N ASN A 109 -8.65 4.73 25.48
CA ASN A 109 -8.03 4.43 24.18
C ASN A 109 -7.06 5.53 23.72
N GLY A 110 -6.06 5.19 22.90
CA GLY A 110 -5.10 6.14 22.32
C GLY A 110 -5.64 7.00 21.17
N GLU A 111 -6.71 6.55 20.50
CA GLU A 111 -7.31 7.23 19.33
C GLU A 111 -6.35 7.45 18.13
N PHE A 112 -6.90 7.93 17.02
CA PHE A 112 -6.23 7.97 15.72
C PHE A 112 -5.17 9.07 15.54
N GLY A 113 -4.15 8.76 14.75
CA GLY A 113 -3.26 9.77 14.14
C GLY A 113 -3.36 9.75 12.62
N ILE A 114 -3.70 10.89 12.01
CA ILE A 114 -3.89 11.02 10.56
C ILE A 114 -2.99 12.13 10.02
N GLY A 115 -2.05 11.81 9.13
CA GLY A 115 -1.19 12.82 8.51
C GLY A 115 -1.98 13.80 7.67
N ILE A 116 -2.59 13.30 6.59
CA ILE A 116 -3.45 14.06 5.68
C ILE A 116 -4.78 13.32 5.52
N SER A 117 -5.89 14.02 5.77
CA SER A 117 -7.25 13.56 5.47
C SER A 117 -7.84 14.42 4.37
N ASN A 118 -7.97 13.87 3.17
CA ASN A 118 -8.56 14.55 2.02
C ASN A 118 -9.92 13.94 1.68
N THR A 119 -10.98 14.70 1.93
CA THR A 119 -12.36 14.40 1.52
C THR A 119 -12.89 15.38 0.46
N GLY A 120 -12.13 16.45 0.21
CA GLY A 120 -12.42 17.47 -0.79
C GLY A 120 -11.55 17.33 -2.04
N GLN A 121 -11.01 18.45 -2.51
CA GLN A 121 -10.07 18.53 -3.63
C GLN A 121 -8.71 19.00 -3.14
N LEU A 122 -7.68 18.22 -3.39
CA LEU A 122 -6.28 18.56 -3.20
C LEU A 122 -5.60 18.46 -4.56
N ASP A 123 -5.00 19.55 -5.00
CA ASP A 123 -4.43 19.71 -6.33
C ASP A 123 -3.10 20.46 -6.19
N THR A 124 -1.97 19.85 -6.53
CA THR A 124 -0.70 20.58 -6.50
C THR A 124 -0.44 21.39 -7.76
N GLY A 125 -0.99 20.96 -8.90
CA GLY A 125 -0.81 21.61 -10.19
C GLY A 125 0.55 21.27 -10.80
N ASP A 126 1.02 21.98 -11.83
CA ASP A 126 2.23 21.52 -12.55
C ASP A 126 3.51 21.83 -11.75
N GLY A 127 4.44 20.88 -11.66
CA GLY A 127 5.67 21.05 -10.89
C GLY A 127 6.32 19.72 -10.52
N ASN A 128 7.40 19.72 -9.72
CA ASN A 128 7.85 18.47 -9.07
C ASN A 128 7.43 18.52 -7.61
N ASP A 129 6.21 18.07 -7.35
CA ASP A 129 5.53 18.26 -6.09
C ASP A 129 5.80 17.16 -5.10
N THR A 130 5.68 17.50 -3.81
CA THR A 130 5.83 16.54 -2.72
C THR A 130 4.66 16.60 -1.75
N ILE A 131 3.95 15.49 -1.62
CA ILE A 131 2.92 15.29 -0.60
C ILE A 131 3.42 14.26 0.41
N THR A 132 3.49 14.64 1.68
CA THR A 132 3.90 13.75 2.78
C THR A 132 2.86 13.72 3.89
N GLY A 133 2.29 12.56 4.15
CA GLY A 133 1.39 12.32 5.28
C GLY A 133 2.00 11.34 6.28
N ILE A 134 2.08 11.73 7.55
CA ILE A 134 2.55 10.89 8.66
C ILE A 134 1.44 10.77 9.70
N GLY A 135 0.91 9.57 9.89
CA GLY A 135 -0.07 9.26 10.93
C GLY A 135 0.51 8.32 11.97
N ILE A 136 0.47 8.72 13.23
CA ILE A 136 0.95 7.94 14.38
C ILE A 136 -0.24 7.69 15.30
N GLY A 137 -0.66 6.44 15.41
CA GLY A 137 -1.71 6.03 16.34
C GLY A 137 -1.33 6.34 17.78
N GLY A 138 -2.30 6.77 18.57
CA GLY A 138 -2.10 7.02 19.99
C GLY A 138 -1.90 5.74 20.79
N ILE A 139 -1.60 5.89 22.07
CA ILE A 139 -1.28 4.77 22.97
C ILE A 139 -2.43 4.57 23.95
N GLY A 140 -2.89 3.33 24.12
CA GLY A 140 -3.88 3.01 25.15
C GLY A 140 -3.38 3.30 26.57
N GLY A 141 -4.28 3.70 27.46
CA GLY A 141 -3.97 3.90 28.88
C GLY A 141 -3.87 2.58 29.64
N ASP A 142 -3.22 2.61 30.80
CA ASP A 142 -3.00 1.43 31.63
C ASP A 142 -4.20 1.11 32.53
N GLY A 143 -4.43 -0.17 32.78
CA GLY A 143 -5.44 -0.64 33.72
C GLY A 143 -5.45 -2.15 33.95
N ILE A 144 -6.44 -2.65 34.72
CA ILE A 144 -6.70 -4.10 34.81
C ILE A 144 -7.07 -4.65 33.42
N VAL A 145 -7.79 -3.83 32.65
CA VAL A 145 -8.00 -3.99 31.22
C VAL A 145 -7.38 -2.77 30.58
N SER A 146 -6.31 -2.93 29.80
CA SER A 146 -5.69 -1.78 29.12
C SER A 146 -6.64 -1.24 28.03
N GLY A 147 -6.49 0.04 27.75
CA GLY A 147 -7.19 0.67 26.63
C GLY A 147 -6.67 0.17 25.28
N GLY A 148 -7.44 0.44 24.23
CA GLY A 148 -7.05 0.13 22.87
C GLY A 148 -6.05 1.13 22.31
N ASP A 149 -5.13 0.63 21.50
CA ASP A 149 -4.20 1.48 20.77
C ASP A 149 -4.89 2.19 19.61
N GLY A 150 -4.28 3.29 19.18
CA GLY A 150 -4.72 4.07 18.05
C GLY A 150 -4.22 3.54 16.72
N ALA A 151 -4.96 3.79 15.64
CA ALA A 151 -4.46 3.54 14.29
C ALA A 151 -3.74 4.77 13.73
N GLY A 152 -2.66 4.52 12.98
CA GLY A 152 -1.92 5.53 12.23
C GLY A 152 -2.21 5.45 10.75
N THR A 153 -2.66 6.55 10.15
CA THR A 153 -2.85 6.66 8.70
C THR A 153 -2.04 7.82 8.13
N GLY A 154 -1.11 7.54 7.23
CA GLY A 154 -0.30 8.57 6.58
C GLY A 154 -1.15 9.53 5.75
N ILE A 155 -1.75 9.01 4.69
CA ILE A 155 -2.65 9.74 3.80
C ILE A 155 -3.96 8.96 3.68
N SER A 156 -5.09 9.62 3.98
CA SER A 156 -6.43 9.13 3.70
C SER A 156 -7.05 10.00 2.62
N ASN A 157 -7.17 9.47 1.41
CA ASN A 157 -7.81 10.12 0.28
C ASN A 157 -9.16 9.49 -0.02
N ASN A 158 -10.23 10.21 0.32
CA ASN A 158 -11.62 9.88 0.01
C ASN A 158 -12.24 10.87 -0.99
N GLY A 159 -11.47 11.87 -1.43
CA GLY A 159 -11.85 12.90 -2.38
C GLY A 159 -11.10 12.77 -3.70
N SER A 160 -10.60 13.91 -4.20
CA SER A 160 -9.69 13.99 -5.34
C SER A 160 -8.34 14.49 -4.87
N LEU A 161 -7.28 13.76 -5.21
CA LEU A 161 -5.89 14.14 -5.00
C LEU A 161 -5.21 14.10 -6.37
N ASN A 162 -4.76 15.25 -6.86
CA ASN A 162 -4.07 15.39 -8.14
C ASN A 162 -2.72 16.10 -7.92
N THR A 163 -1.64 15.62 -8.53
CA THR A 163 -0.35 16.31 -8.51
C THR A 163 0.07 17.01 -9.80
N GLY A 164 -0.73 16.97 -10.87
CA GLY A 164 -0.46 17.72 -12.10
C GLY A 164 0.67 17.14 -12.95
N ASP A 165 1.17 17.87 -13.94
CA ASP A 165 2.30 17.38 -14.74
C ASP A 165 3.61 17.59 -13.96
N GLY A 166 4.48 16.58 -13.89
CA GLY A 166 5.55 16.64 -12.91
C GLY A 166 6.60 15.54 -12.89
N ASN A 167 7.37 15.49 -11.80
CA ASN A 167 7.96 14.24 -11.31
C ASN A 167 7.66 14.24 -9.82
N ASP A 168 6.46 13.80 -9.48
CA ASP A 168 5.87 14.05 -8.19
C ASP A 168 6.16 12.93 -7.21
N THR A 169 6.07 13.25 -5.94
CA THR A 169 6.27 12.28 -4.88
C THR A 169 5.14 12.35 -3.86
N ILE A 170 4.41 11.26 -3.71
CA ILE A 170 3.41 11.06 -2.66
C ILE A 170 3.94 10.02 -1.69
N THR A 171 4.14 10.41 -0.43
CA THR A 171 4.57 9.52 0.65
C THR A 171 3.57 9.50 1.79
N GLY A 172 2.98 8.34 2.05
CA GLY A 172 2.15 8.09 3.22
C GLY A 172 2.82 7.11 4.19
N THR A 173 2.97 7.49 5.45
CA THR A 173 3.48 6.63 6.54
C THR A 173 2.45 6.54 7.66
N GLY A 174 1.93 5.34 7.90
CA GLY A 174 1.02 5.07 9.01
C GLY A 174 1.65 4.09 10.00
N THR A 175 1.77 4.51 11.25
CA THR A 175 2.29 3.70 12.34
C THR A 175 1.20 3.52 13.38
N GLY A 176 0.76 2.29 13.64
CA GLY A 176 -0.16 2.02 14.75
C GLY A 176 0.43 2.38 16.12
N GLY A 177 -0.43 2.46 17.13
CA GLY A 177 -0.02 2.67 18.52
C GLY A 177 0.93 1.58 19.02
N ASN A 178 1.71 1.92 20.05
CA ASN A 178 2.69 1.00 20.63
C ASN A 178 2.07 0.13 21.72
N TYR A 179 2.08 -1.17 21.47
CA TYR A 179 1.58 -2.21 22.35
C TYR A 179 2.18 -2.17 23.76
N TYR A 180 1.32 -2.08 24.78
CA TYR A 180 1.60 -2.49 26.16
C TYR A 180 1.00 -3.88 26.44
N ILE A 181 1.79 -4.74 27.08
CA ILE A 181 1.45 -6.14 27.37
C ILE A 181 0.12 -6.22 28.14
N GLY A 182 -0.94 -6.71 27.49
CA GLY A 182 -2.26 -6.95 28.09
C GLY A 182 -3.45 -6.17 27.50
N GLY A 183 -3.20 -5.22 26.59
CA GLY A 183 -4.20 -4.40 25.90
C GLY A 183 -4.54 -4.83 24.48
N SER A 184 -5.74 -4.50 24.03
CA SER A 184 -6.46 -5.05 22.86
C SER A 184 -6.47 -4.09 21.66
N TYR A 185 -6.57 -4.65 20.44
CA TYR A 185 -7.07 -4.09 19.17
C TYR A 185 -6.87 -2.59 18.86
N GLY A 186 -6.40 -2.26 17.66
CA GLY A 186 -6.51 -0.92 17.07
C GLY A 186 -5.21 -0.31 16.55
N ALA A 187 -4.06 -0.98 16.66
CA ALA A 187 -2.76 -0.49 16.21
C ALA A 187 -2.54 -0.68 14.70
N ASN A 188 -3.56 -0.43 13.88
CA ASN A 188 -3.44 -0.52 12.42
C ASN A 188 -2.47 0.55 11.91
N GLY A 189 -1.55 0.14 11.05
CA GLY A 189 -0.67 1.05 10.32
C GLY A 189 -1.02 1.05 8.84
N THR A 190 -1.50 2.19 8.32
CA THR A 190 -1.81 2.36 6.90
C THR A 190 -1.00 3.51 6.29
N GLY A 191 -0.15 3.23 5.31
CA GLY A 191 0.60 4.27 4.61
C GLY A 191 -0.31 5.21 3.83
N ILE A 192 -0.94 4.68 2.79
CA ILE A 192 -1.90 5.40 1.94
C ILE A 192 -3.20 4.59 1.88
N SER A 193 -4.31 5.22 2.24
CA SER A 193 -5.67 4.70 2.03
C SER A 193 -6.35 5.55 0.97
N ASN A 194 -6.55 4.98 -0.21
CA ASN A 194 -7.21 5.62 -1.34
C ASN A 194 -8.57 4.99 -1.60
N THR A 195 -9.62 5.70 -1.20
CA THR A 195 -11.02 5.40 -1.55
C THR A 195 -11.60 6.40 -2.56
N GLY A 196 -10.85 7.46 -2.85
CA GLY A 196 -11.14 8.49 -3.82
C GLY A 196 -10.39 8.30 -5.15
N GLU A 197 -10.16 9.42 -5.85
CA GLU A 197 -9.31 9.49 -7.03
C GLU A 197 -7.94 10.04 -6.64
N LEU A 198 -6.90 9.29 -6.96
CA LEU A 198 -5.50 9.68 -6.83
C LEU A 198 -4.90 9.63 -8.24
N ASP A 199 -4.40 10.76 -8.71
CA ASP A 199 -3.85 10.97 -10.05
C ASP A 199 -2.55 11.76 -9.91
N THR A 200 -1.44 11.32 -10.52
CA THR A 200 -0.18 12.09 -10.51
C THR A 200 0.15 12.77 -11.82
N GLY A 201 -0.72 12.71 -12.84
CA GLY A 201 -0.51 13.39 -14.13
C GLY A 201 0.68 12.83 -14.92
N ASP A 202 1.19 13.58 -15.91
CA ASP A 202 2.32 13.10 -16.72
C ASP A 202 3.65 13.35 -15.98
N GLY A 203 4.43 12.32 -15.72
CA GLY A 203 5.63 12.50 -14.91
C GLY A 203 6.44 11.24 -14.68
N LYS A 204 7.62 11.38 -14.05
CA LYS A 204 8.27 10.21 -13.44
C LYS A 204 7.91 10.19 -11.97
N ASP A 205 6.72 9.70 -11.68
CA ASP A 205 6.10 9.91 -10.39
C ASP A 205 6.41 8.76 -9.44
N THR A 206 6.32 9.06 -8.15
CA THR A 206 6.54 8.08 -7.09
C THR A 206 5.43 8.13 -6.06
N ILE A 207 4.71 7.03 -5.92
CA ILE A 207 3.75 6.81 -4.84
C ILE A 207 4.31 5.77 -3.88
N LYS A 208 4.51 6.18 -2.62
CA LYS A 208 5.05 5.32 -1.56
C LYS A 208 4.15 5.28 -0.34
N GLY A 209 3.62 4.10 -0.04
CA GLY A 209 2.87 3.84 1.19
C GLY A 209 3.62 2.90 2.12
N THR A 210 3.79 3.29 3.38
CA THR A 210 4.39 2.45 4.43
C THR A 210 3.43 2.30 5.62
N GLY A 211 3.00 1.08 5.90
CA GLY A 211 2.25 0.71 7.10
C GLY A 211 3.14 0.00 8.12
N THR A 212 3.05 0.38 9.40
CA THR A 212 3.74 -0.30 10.50
C THR A 212 2.75 -0.68 11.58
N ILE A 213 2.71 -1.98 11.94
CA ILE A 213 1.86 -2.53 13.00
C ILE A 213 2.73 -3.02 14.15
N ALA A 214 2.39 -2.62 15.37
CA ALA A 214 2.99 -3.14 16.61
C ALA A 214 1.99 -3.90 17.51
N GLY A 215 0.68 -3.81 17.24
CA GLY A 215 -0.39 -4.45 18.03
C GLY A 215 -0.79 -5.85 17.53
N SER A 216 -1.84 -6.42 18.14
CA SER A 216 -2.33 -7.78 17.82
C SER A 216 -3.74 -7.72 17.21
N TYR A 217 -4.04 -8.62 16.28
CA TYR A 217 -5.33 -8.73 15.57
C TYR A 217 -5.72 -7.51 14.72
N ASP A 218 -4.70 -6.78 14.27
CA ASP A 218 -4.77 -5.59 13.46
C ASP A 218 -4.33 -5.88 12.01
N ASP A 219 -4.88 -5.12 11.08
CA ASP A 219 -4.51 -5.18 9.67
C ASP A 219 -3.60 -4.01 9.32
N GLY A 220 -2.55 -4.26 8.55
CA GLY A 220 -1.66 -3.21 8.07
C GLY A 220 -1.55 -3.22 6.57
N THR A 221 -1.42 -2.03 5.99
CA THR A 221 -1.28 -1.90 4.55
C THR A 221 -0.32 -0.79 4.19
N GLY A 222 0.58 -1.04 3.25
CA GLY A 222 1.38 0.03 2.64
C GLY A 222 0.49 0.98 1.84
N ILE A 223 -0.11 0.47 0.78
CA ILE A 223 -1.09 1.17 -0.07
C ILE A 223 -2.36 0.35 -0.17
N SER A 224 -3.50 0.89 0.29
CA SER A 224 -4.83 0.32 0.09
C SER A 224 -5.59 1.15 -0.94
N ASN A 225 -5.84 0.58 -2.11
CA ASN A 225 -6.61 1.19 -3.18
C ASN A 225 -7.96 0.50 -3.33
N SER A 226 -9.03 1.31 -3.28
CA SER A 226 -10.42 0.85 -3.43
C SER A 226 -11.20 1.59 -4.51
N LYS A 227 -10.56 2.50 -5.23
CA LYS A 227 -11.16 3.18 -6.37
C LYS A 227 -10.13 3.38 -7.49
N LYS A 228 -9.57 4.57 -7.69
CA LYS A 228 -8.65 4.87 -8.81
C LYS A 228 -7.33 5.40 -8.27
N LEU A 229 -6.23 4.76 -8.65
CA LEU A 229 -4.86 5.25 -8.51
C LEU A 229 -4.23 5.23 -9.91
N ASP A 230 -3.74 6.36 -10.37
CA ASP A 230 -3.22 6.55 -11.72
C ASP A 230 -1.97 7.40 -11.67
N THR A 231 -0.89 6.96 -12.30
CA THR A 231 0.37 7.72 -12.36
C THR A 231 0.64 8.39 -13.70
N GLY A 232 -0.30 8.28 -14.66
CA GLY A 232 -0.17 8.92 -15.97
C GLY A 232 0.86 8.23 -16.86
N ASP A 233 1.58 9.00 -17.67
CA ASP A 233 2.61 8.49 -18.59
C ASP A 233 4.03 8.78 -18.05
N ARG A 234 4.99 7.96 -18.52
CA ARG A 234 6.47 7.93 -18.37
C ARG A 234 6.92 6.81 -17.43
N GLU A 235 7.92 7.05 -16.59
CA GLU A 235 8.57 5.97 -15.82
C GLU A 235 8.19 6.13 -14.36
N ASP A 236 7.11 5.49 -13.97
CA ASP A 236 6.50 5.67 -12.66
C ASP A 236 6.88 4.56 -11.68
N THR A 237 6.70 4.86 -10.40
CA THR A 237 7.02 3.96 -9.31
C THR A 237 5.94 3.93 -8.23
N ILE A 238 5.36 2.76 -8.00
CA ILE A 238 4.42 2.50 -6.90
C ILE A 238 5.05 1.51 -5.93
N ILE A 239 5.23 1.94 -4.68
CA ILE A 239 5.84 1.13 -3.61
C ILE A 239 4.90 1.05 -2.41
N GLY A 240 4.35 -0.12 -2.16
CA GLY A 240 3.62 -0.43 -0.93
C GLY A 240 4.43 -1.34 -0.02
N THR A 241 4.66 -0.93 1.22
CA THR A 241 5.35 -1.74 2.23
C THR A 241 4.52 -1.83 3.49
N VAL A 242 4.37 -3.04 4.04
CA VAL A 242 3.90 -3.23 5.41
C VAL A 242 4.96 -3.93 6.24
N THR A 243 5.20 -3.41 7.44
CA THR A 243 6.04 -4.04 8.45
C THR A 243 5.20 -4.40 9.67
N ILE A 244 5.32 -5.63 10.10
CA ILE A 244 4.46 -6.22 11.13
C ILE A 244 5.35 -6.77 12.25
N ALA A 245 5.13 -6.28 13.47
CA ALA A 245 5.73 -6.83 14.69
C ALA A 245 4.68 -7.44 15.64
N GLY A 246 3.44 -7.58 15.15
CA GLY A 246 2.26 -8.00 15.89
C GLY A 246 1.94 -9.50 15.85
N PHE A 247 0.91 -9.91 16.61
CA PHE A 247 0.38 -11.28 16.64
C PHE A 247 -1.03 -11.36 16.01
N ASN A 248 -1.29 -12.43 15.28
CA ASN A 248 -2.53 -12.77 14.57
C ASN A 248 -3.02 -11.66 13.64
N VAL A 249 -2.11 -11.18 12.80
CA VAL A 249 -2.30 -9.99 11.96
C VAL A 249 -2.12 -10.35 10.49
N ASP A 250 -2.92 -9.72 9.65
CA ASP A 250 -2.76 -9.76 8.20
C ASP A 250 -2.09 -8.48 7.72
N GLY A 251 -1.31 -8.59 6.64
CA GLY A 251 -0.75 -7.39 6.04
C GLY A 251 -0.45 -7.54 4.57
N SER A 252 -0.70 -6.44 3.86
CA SER A 252 -0.41 -6.32 2.43
C SER A 252 0.52 -5.14 2.16
N GLY A 253 1.55 -5.34 1.33
CA GLY A 253 2.33 -4.23 0.81
C GLY A 253 1.44 -3.29 -0.01
N ILE A 254 0.81 -3.84 -1.05
CA ILE A 254 -0.22 -3.19 -1.85
C ILE A 254 -1.49 -4.04 -1.79
N GLN A 255 -2.64 -3.40 -1.58
CA GLN A 255 -3.96 -4.01 -1.68
C GLN A 255 -4.78 -3.23 -2.71
N ASN A 256 -5.22 -3.90 -3.77
CA ASN A 256 -6.11 -3.36 -4.80
C ASN A 256 -7.40 -4.18 -4.80
N VAL A 257 -8.45 -3.64 -4.18
CA VAL A 257 -9.68 -4.41 -3.94
C VAL A 257 -10.56 -4.50 -5.19
N LYS A 258 -11.56 -5.38 -5.13
CA LYS A 258 -12.49 -5.61 -6.23
C LYS A 258 -13.15 -4.32 -6.73
N GLY A 259 -13.04 -4.10 -8.04
CA GLY A 259 -13.60 -2.92 -8.72
C GLY A 259 -12.67 -1.70 -8.70
N ALA A 260 -11.52 -1.77 -8.01
CA ALA A 260 -10.50 -0.74 -8.03
C ALA A 260 -9.52 -0.93 -9.19
N THR A 261 -8.87 0.17 -9.60
CA THR A 261 -7.90 0.22 -10.69
C THR A 261 -6.61 0.90 -10.24
N ILE A 262 -5.49 0.31 -10.64
CA ILE A 262 -4.16 0.92 -10.62
C ILE A 262 -3.69 1.00 -12.08
N THR A 263 -3.28 2.17 -12.55
CA THR A 263 -2.75 2.40 -13.91
C THR A 263 -1.45 3.21 -13.89
N THR A 264 -0.51 2.87 -14.76
CA THR A 264 0.78 3.60 -14.91
C THR A 264 1.10 4.03 -16.36
N GLY A 265 0.16 3.82 -17.29
CA GLY A 265 0.22 4.42 -18.63
C GLY A 265 1.39 3.98 -19.52
N LEU A 266 2.06 4.92 -20.18
CA LEU A 266 3.15 4.63 -21.11
C LEU A 266 4.53 4.83 -20.48
N GLY A 267 5.34 3.79 -20.39
CA GLY A 267 6.77 3.86 -20.13
C GLY A 267 7.22 2.69 -19.26
N ASN A 268 8.45 2.74 -18.72
CA ASN A 268 8.98 1.59 -17.99
C ASN A 268 8.65 1.73 -16.50
N ASP A 269 7.54 1.16 -16.09
CA ASP A 269 7.00 1.36 -14.76
C ASP A 269 7.48 0.32 -13.76
N THR A 270 7.40 0.67 -12.48
CA THR A 270 7.75 -0.23 -11.39
C THR A 270 6.66 -0.27 -10.34
N ILE A 271 6.09 -1.45 -10.11
CA ILE A 271 5.17 -1.71 -9.00
C ILE A 271 5.80 -2.72 -8.05
N THR A 272 6.00 -2.32 -6.79
CA THR A 272 6.56 -3.19 -5.75
C THR A 272 5.66 -3.22 -4.51
N GLY A 273 5.15 -4.40 -4.19
CA GLY A 273 4.47 -4.67 -2.93
C GLY A 273 5.30 -5.58 -2.04
N SER A 274 5.57 -5.14 -0.81
CA SER A 274 6.33 -5.88 0.18
C SER A 274 5.53 -6.05 1.48
N GLY A 275 5.28 -7.31 1.85
CA GLY A 275 4.77 -7.66 3.18
C GLY A 275 5.88 -8.28 4.03
N ASN A 276 6.13 -7.73 5.21
CA ASN A 276 7.21 -8.20 6.08
C ASN A 276 6.75 -8.36 7.54
N ALA A 277 6.67 -9.61 8.00
CA ALA A 277 6.47 -9.94 9.40
C ALA A 277 7.80 -10.27 10.09
N LEU A 278 8.16 -9.43 11.06
CA LEU A 278 9.45 -9.45 11.76
C LEU A 278 9.46 -10.45 12.93
N GLU A 279 8.47 -10.37 13.82
CA GLU A 279 8.33 -11.13 15.08
C GLU A 279 6.81 -11.22 15.40
N GLY A 280 6.32 -12.36 15.93
CA GLY A 280 4.89 -12.59 16.26
C GLY A 280 4.07 -13.42 15.25
N GLN A 281 3.01 -14.13 15.67
CA GLN A 281 2.22 -15.04 14.81
C GLN A 281 1.44 -14.28 13.71
N SER A 282 2.02 -13.88 12.59
CA SER A 282 1.22 -13.33 11.47
C SER A 282 0.44 -14.43 10.76
N ILE A 283 -0.83 -14.19 10.40
CA ILE A 283 -1.67 -15.20 9.75
C ILE A 283 -1.36 -15.22 8.26
N ILE A 284 -1.49 -14.07 7.58
CA ILE A 284 -1.25 -13.93 6.14
C ILE A 284 -0.46 -12.65 5.84
N VAL A 285 0.69 -12.81 5.20
CA VAL A 285 1.50 -11.69 4.72
C VAL A 285 1.57 -11.75 3.19
N ILE A 286 1.19 -10.64 2.56
CA ILE A 286 1.07 -10.55 1.10
C ILE A 286 1.93 -9.39 0.61
N GLY A 287 2.71 -9.62 -0.45
CA GLY A 287 3.37 -8.52 -1.16
C GLY A 287 2.33 -7.64 -1.84
N ILE A 288 1.59 -8.23 -2.79
CA ILE A 288 0.51 -7.59 -3.54
C ILE A 288 -0.76 -8.43 -3.47
N SER A 289 -1.83 -7.87 -2.89
CA SER A 289 -3.17 -8.42 -2.90
C SER A 289 -4.00 -7.71 -3.97
N ASN A 290 -4.43 -8.41 -5.01
CA ASN A 290 -5.16 -7.83 -6.15
C ASN A 290 -6.43 -8.60 -6.47
N ASP A 291 -7.57 -7.99 -6.16
CA ASP A 291 -8.91 -8.42 -6.59
C ASP A 291 -9.52 -7.47 -7.64
N GLY A 292 -8.85 -6.35 -7.90
CA GLY A 292 -9.20 -5.36 -8.91
C GLY A 292 -8.46 -5.58 -10.23
N VAL A 293 -8.15 -4.46 -10.90
CA VAL A 293 -7.31 -4.43 -12.11
C VAL A 293 -6.06 -3.62 -11.83
N ILE A 294 -4.91 -4.17 -12.21
CA ILE A 294 -3.66 -3.43 -12.34
C ILE A 294 -3.26 -3.51 -13.81
N ASP A 295 -2.98 -2.37 -14.43
CA ASP A 295 -2.65 -2.25 -15.85
C ASP A 295 -1.48 -1.28 -16.00
N THR A 296 -0.29 -1.81 -16.31
CA THR A 296 0.91 -0.98 -16.46
C THR A 296 1.07 -0.40 -17.87
N GLY A 297 0.11 -0.67 -18.77
CA GLY A 297 0.07 -0.03 -20.09
C GLY A 297 1.15 -0.54 -21.03
N ASN A 298 2.04 0.31 -21.56
CA ASN A 298 3.09 -0.15 -22.48
C ASN A 298 4.46 0.28 -21.98
N GLY A 299 5.42 -0.63 -22.00
CA GLY A 299 6.82 -0.39 -21.71
C GLY A 299 7.50 -1.67 -21.26
N CYS A 300 8.72 -1.59 -20.74
CA CYS A 300 9.37 -2.75 -20.11
C CYS A 300 9.17 -2.68 -18.61
N ASP A 301 8.03 -3.16 -18.13
CA ASP A 301 7.56 -2.95 -16.78
C ASP A 301 8.12 -3.96 -15.78
N ILE A 302 8.24 -3.53 -14.53
CA ILE A 302 8.71 -4.36 -13.42
C ILE A 302 7.64 -4.46 -12.36
N PHE A 303 7.12 -5.66 -12.18
CA PHE A 303 6.12 -5.97 -11.16
C PHE A 303 6.69 -6.95 -10.13
N THR A 304 6.83 -6.52 -8.89
CA THR A 304 7.42 -7.34 -7.81
C THR A 304 6.47 -7.46 -6.62
N GLY A 305 5.99 -8.69 -6.39
CA GLY A 305 5.31 -9.07 -5.16
C GLY A 305 6.25 -9.88 -4.25
N GLN A 306 6.49 -9.41 -3.03
CA GLN A 306 7.34 -10.09 -2.06
C GLN A 306 6.66 -10.19 -0.70
N ALA A 307 6.68 -11.37 -0.10
CA ALA A 307 6.27 -11.58 1.29
C ALA A 307 7.35 -12.30 2.11
N THR A 308 7.57 -11.84 3.34
CA THR A 308 8.43 -12.53 4.31
C THR A 308 7.67 -12.73 5.61
N ALA A 309 7.64 -13.97 6.10
CA ALA A 309 7.14 -14.33 7.42
C ALA A 309 8.20 -15.11 8.21
N LYS A 310 8.17 -15.03 9.53
CA LYS A 310 9.17 -15.64 10.44
C LYS A 310 8.53 -16.59 11.46
N PHE A 311 7.52 -17.37 11.05
CA PHE A 311 6.81 -18.35 11.90
C PHE A 311 6.45 -19.61 11.12
N ASP A 312 6.34 -20.74 11.82
CA ASP A 312 6.14 -22.07 11.21
C ASP A 312 4.73 -22.28 10.61
N ASP A 313 3.74 -21.46 11.02
CA ASP A 313 2.32 -21.56 10.64
C ASP A 313 1.80 -20.38 9.81
N GLY A 314 2.63 -19.36 9.57
CA GLY A 314 2.25 -18.19 8.77
C GLY A 314 2.12 -18.52 7.28
N THR A 315 1.22 -17.82 6.60
CA THR A 315 1.08 -17.90 5.14
C THR A 315 1.74 -16.67 4.49
N ALA A 316 2.55 -16.89 3.45
CA ALA A 316 3.22 -15.81 2.74
C ALA A 316 3.04 -15.95 1.22
N TYR A 317 2.48 -14.92 0.58
CA TYR A 317 2.31 -14.84 -0.87
C TYR A 317 3.00 -13.60 -1.43
N GLY A 318 3.77 -13.75 -2.50
CA GLY A 318 4.26 -12.61 -3.26
C GLY A 318 3.09 -11.84 -3.89
N ILE A 319 2.21 -12.57 -4.59
CA ILE A 319 1.01 -12.03 -5.25
C ILE A 319 -0.20 -12.90 -4.90
N TYR A 320 -1.32 -12.33 -4.50
CA TYR A 320 -2.54 -13.08 -4.17
C TYR A 320 -3.78 -12.34 -4.63
N GLY A 321 -4.83 -13.07 -5.02
CA GLY A 321 -6.16 -12.50 -5.24
C GLY A 321 -6.87 -13.12 -6.45
N GLU A 322 -8.02 -12.57 -6.79
CA GLU A 322 -8.87 -13.01 -7.91
C GLU A 322 -8.91 -11.98 -9.07
N GLY A 323 -8.11 -10.92 -8.97
CA GLY A 323 -8.07 -9.81 -9.91
C GLY A 323 -7.33 -10.11 -11.22
N THR A 324 -7.02 -9.04 -11.94
CA THR A 324 -6.26 -9.08 -13.20
C THR A 324 -5.04 -8.16 -13.11
N ILE A 325 -3.90 -8.64 -13.60
CA ILE A 325 -2.68 -7.84 -13.84
C ILE A 325 -2.40 -7.88 -15.34
N LYS A 326 -2.14 -6.72 -15.95
CA LYS A 326 -1.78 -6.56 -17.36
C LYS A 326 -0.54 -5.71 -17.50
N THR A 327 0.35 -6.08 -18.42
CA THR A 327 1.59 -5.33 -18.68
C THR A 327 1.73 -4.80 -20.11
N GLY A 328 0.90 -5.30 -21.04
CA GLY A 328 0.74 -4.73 -22.38
C GLY A 328 1.95 -4.93 -23.30
N ASP A 329 2.40 -3.89 -24.00
CA ASP A 329 3.49 -4.03 -24.99
C ASP A 329 4.87 -3.68 -24.39
N GLY A 330 5.83 -4.60 -24.46
CA GLY A 330 7.24 -4.42 -24.15
C GLY A 330 7.82 -5.65 -23.45
N ASN A 331 9.06 -5.62 -22.96
CA ASN A 331 9.63 -6.81 -22.31
C ASN A 331 9.41 -6.72 -20.80
N ASP A 332 8.30 -7.28 -20.35
CA ASP A 332 7.83 -7.14 -18.99
C ASP A 332 8.40 -8.19 -18.05
N LYS A 333 8.44 -7.83 -16.77
CA LYS A 333 8.98 -8.70 -15.74
C LYS A 333 8.08 -8.74 -14.52
N ILE A 334 7.48 -9.89 -14.28
CA ILE A 334 6.73 -10.17 -13.05
C ILE A 334 7.47 -11.16 -12.18
N THR A 335 7.68 -10.82 -10.91
CA THR A 335 8.31 -11.68 -9.91
C THR A 335 7.47 -11.75 -8.64
N ALA A 336 7.02 -12.96 -8.30
CA ALA A 336 6.35 -13.28 -7.05
C ALA A 336 7.26 -14.16 -6.19
N THR A 337 7.65 -13.65 -5.01
CA THR A 337 8.49 -14.39 -4.05
C THR A 337 7.85 -14.41 -2.68
N SER A 338 8.03 -15.51 -1.97
CA SER A 338 7.74 -15.55 -0.54
C SER A 338 8.78 -16.36 0.22
N THR A 339 9.00 -15.96 1.47
CA THR A 339 9.96 -16.58 2.38
C THR A 339 9.27 -16.81 3.72
N ILE A 340 9.41 -18.02 4.26
CA ILE A 340 8.95 -18.36 5.62
C ILE A 340 10.15 -18.91 6.37
N ASN A 341 10.51 -18.31 7.52
CA ASN A 341 11.67 -18.70 8.32
C ASN A 341 12.97 -18.79 7.51
N GLU A 342 13.23 -17.76 6.69
CA GLU A 342 14.40 -17.68 5.79
C GLU A 342 14.44 -18.76 4.70
N VAL A 343 13.40 -19.59 4.58
CA VAL A 343 13.24 -20.59 3.52
C VAL A 343 12.35 -20.02 2.42
N GLN A 344 12.88 -19.93 1.20
CA GLN A 344 12.10 -19.55 0.04
C GLN A 344 11.00 -20.59 -0.22
N GLN A 345 9.78 -20.12 -0.37
CA GLN A 345 8.62 -20.96 -0.65
C GLN A 345 8.49 -21.24 -2.14
N LYS A 346 7.94 -22.43 -2.43
CA LYS A 346 7.66 -22.88 -3.80
C LYS A 346 6.37 -22.31 -4.36
N VAL A 347 5.40 -22.05 -3.48
CA VAL A 347 4.09 -21.48 -3.85
C VAL A 347 4.11 -20.02 -3.44
N THR A 348 4.19 -19.14 -4.43
CA THR A 348 4.37 -17.69 -4.23
C THR A 348 3.23 -16.86 -4.79
N ILE A 349 2.31 -17.48 -5.55
CA ILE A 349 1.05 -16.86 -5.97
C ILE A 349 -0.18 -17.64 -5.46
N GLY A 350 -1.34 -16.99 -5.39
CA GLY A 350 -2.59 -17.64 -5.00
C GLY A 350 -3.85 -16.85 -5.34
N GLY A 351 -5.01 -17.39 -4.92
CA GLY A 351 -6.32 -16.77 -5.12
C GLY A 351 -6.98 -17.04 -6.47
N GLY A 352 -6.24 -17.49 -7.48
CA GLY A 352 -6.76 -17.63 -8.84
C GLY A 352 -6.58 -16.38 -9.69
N ILE A 353 -5.56 -15.57 -9.37
CA ILE A 353 -5.17 -14.35 -10.07
C ILE A 353 -4.98 -14.61 -11.58
N ASN A 354 -5.39 -13.64 -12.40
CA ASN A 354 -5.16 -13.65 -13.84
C ASN A 354 -4.05 -12.65 -14.20
N ILE A 355 -3.08 -13.09 -14.99
CA ILE A 355 -1.92 -12.30 -15.40
C ILE A 355 -1.81 -12.39 -16.92
N ASP A 356 -1.76 -11.25 -17.58
CA ASP A 356 -1.63 -11.10 -19.03
C ASP A 356 -0.37 -10.26 -19.32
N LEU A 357 0.66 -10.89 -19.88
CA LEU A 357 1.93 -10.23 -20.18
C LEU A 357 1.90 -9.47 -21.52
N GLY A 358 0.88 -9.66 -22.35
CA GLY A 358 0.70 -8.88 -23.57
C GLY A 358 1.65 -9.24 -24.71
N THR A 359 2.51 -8.33 -25.15
CA THR A 359 3.43 -8.57 -26.28
C THR A 359 4.85 -8.17 -25.97
N GLY A 360 5.81 -9.03 -26.29
CA GLY A 360 7.21 -8.82 -25.95
C GLY A 360 7.96 -10.11 -25.74
N ASN A 361 9.13 -10.03 -25.12
CA ASN A 361 9.82 -11.20 -24.59
C ASN A 361 9.77 -11.12 -23.07
N ASP A 362 8.67 -11.60 -22.52
CA ASP A 362 8.29 -11.38 -21.16
C ASP A 362 8.88 -12.42 -20.23
N TYR A 363 8.92 -12.07 -18.95
CA TYR A 363 9.45 -12.92 -17.90
C TYR A 363 8.48 -13.00 -16.73
N PHE A 364 8.04 -14.21 -16.42
CA PHE A 364 7.27 -14.49 -15.22
C PHE A 364 8.01 -15.46 -14.29
N LYS A 365 8.19 -15.06 -13.04
CA LYS A 365 8.69 -15.92 -11.96
C LYS A 365 7.66 -16.04 -10.84
N GLY A 366 7.13 -17.23 -10.67
CA GLY A 366 6.18 -17.56 -9.61
C GLY A 366 5.49 -18.89 -9.86
N PHE A 367 4.87 -19.45 -8.83
CA PHE A 367 4.05 -20.66 -8.98
C PHE A 367 2.93 -20.68 -7.93
N GLY A 368 1.76 -21.18 -8.31
CA GLY A 368 0.59 -21.25 -7.46
C GLY A 368 -0.71 -21.30 -8.25
N THR A 369 -1.85 -21.14 -7.58
CA THR A 369 -3.16 -21.13 -8.23
C THR A 369 -3.37 -19.81 -8.98
N GLY A 370 -3.46 -19.88 -10.30
CA GLY A 370 -3.68 -18.72 -11.17
C GLY A 370 -3.64 -19.09 -12.66
N THR A 371 -3.89 -18.09 -13.50
CA THR A 371 -3.73 -18.15 -14.95
C THR A 371 -2.72 -17.12 -15.39
N VAL A 372 -1.73 -17.52 -16.18
CA VAL A 372 -0.71 -16.61 -16.73
C VAL A 372 -0.62 -16.79 -18.24
N ASP A 373 -0.94 -15.75 -18.99
CA ASP A 373 -0.73 -15.69 -20.43
C ASP A 373 0.56 -14.93 -20.71
N GLY A 374 1.54 -15.60 -21.33
CA GLY A 374 2.74 -14.94 -21.85
C GLY A 374 2.46 -14.09 -23.08
N GLY A 375 1.33 -14.32 -23.75
CA GLY A 375 0.92 -13.49 -24.88
C GLY A 375 1.74 -13.73 -26.13
N LYS A 376 2.27 -12.66 -26.75
CA LYS A 376 3.04 -12.74 -28.00
C LYS A 376 4.50 -12.38 -27.79
N GLY A 377 5.35 -13.38 -27.89
CA GLY A 377 6.70 -13.23 -28.41
C GLY A 377 7.55 -14.42 -28.04
N PHE A 378 8.67 -14.20 -27.34
CA PHE A 378 9.48 -15.28 -26.79
C PHE A 378 9.55 -15.14 -25.27
N ASP A 379 8.60 -15.78 -24.60
CA ASP A 379 8.30 -15.55 -23.22
C ASP A 379 8.90 -16.65 -22.35
N THR A 380 9.33 -16.27 -21.15
CA THR A 380 10.02 -17.14 -20.20
C THR A 380 9.25 -17.31 -18.91
N LEU A 381 8.99 -18.57 -18.57
CA LEU A 381 8.42 -19.00 -17.31
C LEU A 381 9.50 -19.59 -16.40
N ASP A 382 9.75 -18.95 -15.25
CA ASP A 382 10.82 -19.32 -14.33
C ASP A 382 10.30 -20.08 -13.10
N PHE A 383 10.62 -21.38 -13.08
CA PHE A 383 10.41 -22.32 -11.97
C PHE A 383 11.73 -22.73 -11.31
N SER A 384 12.70 -21.83 -11.21
CA SER A 384 13.99 -22.09 -10.53
C SER A 384 13.86 -22.58 -9.07
N ALA A 385 12.68 -22.48 -8.46
CA ALA A 385 12.36 -23.07 -7.17
C ALA A 385 12.11 -24.60 -7.20
N PHE A 386 12.00 -25.20 -8.40
CA PHE A 386 11.65 -26.61 -8.59
C PHE A 386 12.70 -27.32 -9.45
N ASN A 387 13.00 -28.56 -9.10
CA ASN A 387 13.53 -29.52 -10.08
C ASN A 387 12.38 -29.99 -10.98
N ARG A 388 12.66 -30.30 -12.24
CA ARG A 388 11.64 -30.77 -13.20
C ARG A 388 10.82 -31.96 -12.69
N SER A 389 11.45 -32.89 -11.98
CA SER A 389 10.80 -34.09 -11.44
C SER A 389 9.75 -33.81 -10.37
N GLU A 390 9.69 -32.59 -9.84
CA GLU A 390 8.73 -32.17 -8.81
C GLU A 390 7.43 -31.65 -9.41
N LEU A 391 7.40 -31.41 -10.72
CA LEU A 391 6.26 -30.85 -11.44
C LEU A 391 5.67 -31.89 -12.40
N THR A 392 4.36 -31.78 -12.60
CA THR A 392 3.63 -32.56 -13.60
C THR A 392 3.05 -31.63 -14.64
N PHE A 393 3.21 -31.98 -15.91
CA PHE A 393 2.76 -31.18 -17.05
C PHE A 393 1.63 -31.92 -17.76
N SER A 394 0.58 -31.20 -18.12
CA SER A 394 -0.53 -31.71 -18.92
C SER A 394 -1.09 -30.62 -19.83
N GLY A 395 -1.92 -31.00 -20.81
CA GLY A 395 -2.47 -30.03 -21.77
C GLY A 395 -1.47 -29.48 -22.79
N VAL A 396 -0.23 -29.98 -22.78
CA VAL A 396 0.82 -29.58 -23.74
C VAL A 396 0.52 -30.19 -25.12
N ILE A 397 0.40 -29.32 -26.13
CA ILE A 397 0.08 -29.72 -27.50
C ILE A 397 1.17 -29.15 -28.42
N SER A 398 2.08 -30.01 -28.87
CA SER A 398 3.15 -29.62 -29.78
C SER A 398 2.61 -28.96 -31.06
N GLY A 399 3.17 -27.81 -31.43
CA GLY A 399 2.77 -27.03 -32.61
C GLY A 399 1.49 -26.20 -32.43
N ASN A 400 0.89 -26.15 -31.24
CA ASN A 400 -0.19 -25.23 -30.93
C ASN A 400 0.38 -23.82 -30.70
N ALA A 401 -0.10 -22.83 -31.45
CA ALA A 401 0.37 -21.45 -31.35
C ALA A 401 0.12 -20.77 -30.00
N LEU A 402 -0.81 -21.29 -29.19
CA LEU A 402 -1.10 -20.77 -27.85
C LEU A 402 -0.19 -21.36 -26.76
N ASN A 403 0.64 -22.36 -27.06
CA ASN A 403 1.52 -23.04 -26.11
C ASN A 403 0.85 -23.35 -24.73
N PRO A 404 -0.34 -23.99 -24.68
CA PRO A 404 -1.04 -24.22 -23.41
C PRO A 404 -0.30 -25.23 -22.52
N ALA A 405 -0.26 -25.00 -21.22
CA ALA A 405 0.23 -25.97 -20.24
C ALA A 405 -0.54 -25.86 -18.91
N ASN A 406 -0.82 -26.99 -18.29
CA ASN A 406 -1.28 -27.09 -16.91
C ASN A 406 -0.17 -27.73 -16.10
N ILE A 407 0.31 -27.01 -15.09
CA ILE A 407 1.53 -27.33 -14.36
C ILE A 407 1.12 -27.56 -12.92
N SER A 408 1.31 -28.77 -12.42
CA SER A 408 0.83 -29.16 -11.09
C SER A 408 1.96 -29.63 -10.19
N PHE A 409 1.90 -29.17 -8.94
CA PHE A 409 2.78 -29.54 -7.85
C PHE A 409 1.95 -30.19 -6.74
N ASN A 410 2.38 -31.36 -6.26
CA ASN A 410 1.75 -32.01 -5.11
C ASN A 410 2.45 -31.56 -3.83
N ASN A 411 1.82 -30.63 -3.12
CA ASN A 411 2.26 -30.17 -1.81
C ASN A 411 1.60 -31.01 -0.71
N ASN A 412 2.25 -32.10 -0.29
CA ASN A 412 1.78 -32.95 0.83
C ASN A 412 0.33 -33.46 0.70
N GLY A 413 -0.09 -33.81 -0.51
CA GLY A 413 -1.44 -34.29 -0.83
C GLY A 413 -2.37 -33.20 -1.36
N ASN A 414 -2.00 -31.93 -1.25
CA ASN A 414 -2.72 -30.83 -1.88
C ASN A 414 -2.12 -30.52 -3.26
N VAL A 415 -2.90 -30.73 -4.32
CA VAL A 415 -2.46 -30.44 -5.69
C VAL A 415 -2.73 -28.98 -6.00
N ILE A 416 -1.67 -28.25 -6.33
CA ILE A 416 -1.71 -26.85 -6.73
C ILE A 416 -1.40 -26.77 -8.21
N THR A 417 -2.20 -26.04 -8.97
CA THR A 417 -2.11 -25.98 -10.43
C THR A 417 -2.00 -24.54 -10.91
N LEU A 418 -0.98 -24.29 -11.74
CA LEU A 418 -0.82 -23.09 -12.56
C LEU A 418 -1.26 -23.41 -13.98
N THR A 419 -2.12 -22.57 -14.55
CA THR A 419 -2.53 -22.66 -15.97
C THR A 419 -1.78 -21.61 -16.76
N THR A 420 -1.15 -21.99 -17.87
CA THR A 420 -0.41 -21.04 -18.70
C THR A 420 -0.68 -21.20 -20.19
N THR A 421 -0.47 -20.10 -20.93
CA THR A 421 -0.39 -20.02 -22.39
C THR A 421 0.76 -19.09 -22.78
N GLY A 422 1.20 -19.15 -24.04
CA GLY A 422 2.14 -18.17 -24.60
C GLY A 422 3.56 -18.22 -24.03
N PHE A 423 4.07 -19.37 -23.55
CA PHE A 423 5.45 -19.47 -23.08
C PHE A 423 6.28 -20.43 -23.94
N GLU A 424 7.43 -19.95 -24.42
CA GLU A 424 8.38 -20.72 -25.23
C GLU A 424 9.47 -21.38 -24.41
N ASN A 425 9.86 -20.75 -23.28
CA ASN A 425 11.00 -21.17 -22.47
C ASN A 425 10.63 -21.38 -21.00
N PHE A 426 11.12 -22.47 -20.43
CA PHE A 426 10.85 -22.89 -19.05
C PHE A 426 12.17 -23.09 -18.32
N ILE A 427 12.38 -22.37 -17.22
CA ILE A 427 13.59 -22.48 -16.39
C ILE A 427 13.29 -23.28 -15.14
N PHE A 428 14.18 -24.19 -14.76
CA PHE A 428 14.11 -25.03 -13.57
C PHE A 428 15.42 -24.95 -12.79
N ALA A 429 15.43 -25.48 -11.57
CA ALA A 429 16.65 -25.59 -10.76
C ALA A 429 17.72 -26.46 -11.44
N ASP A 430 17.31 -27.46 -12.23
CA ASP A 430 18.20 -28.46 -12.86
C ASP A 430 18.39 -28.25 -14.38
N GLY A 431 17.95 -27.13 -14.94
CA GLY A 431 18.16 -26.77 -16.35
C GLY A 431 17.02 -25.95 -16.96
N SER A 432 16.98 -25.84 -18.29
CA SER A 432 15.88 -25.21 -19.03
C SER A 432 15.36 -26.12 -20.13
N LEU A 433 14.10 -25.89 -20.54
CA LEU A 433 13.45 -26.59 -21.64
C LEU A 433 12.68 -25.60 -22.51
N SER A 434 12.59 -25.91 -23.80
CA SER A 434 11.62 -25.27 -24.68
C SER A 434 10.23 -25.91 -24.51
N TYR A 435 9.16 -25.19 -24.82
CA TYR A 435 7.80 -25.73 -24.83
C TYR A 435 7.69 -27.02 -25.66
N SER A 436 8.35 -27.06 -26.83
CA SER A 436 8.33 -28.21 -27.74
C SER A 436 8.93 -29.50 -27.15
N THR A 437 9.66 -29.38 -26.04
CA THR A 437 10.39 -30.46 -25.35
C THR A 437 9.88 -30.69 -23.92
N LEU A 438 8.74 -30.12 -23.55
CA LEU A 438 8.21 -30.17 -22.17
C LEU A 438 7.61 -31.54 -21.79
N VAL A 439 7.34 -32.42 -22.76
CA VAL A 439 6.71 -33.75 -22.57
C VAL A 439 7.54 -34.88 -23.15
#